data_AF-A0A3D2VLZ1-F1
#
_entry.id   AF-A0A3D2VLZ1-F1
#
_cell.length_a   1.000
_cell.length_b   1.000
_cell.length_c   1.000
_cell.angle_alpha   90.00
_cell.angle_beta   90.00
_cell.angle_gamma   90.00
#
_symmetry.space_group_name_H-M   'P 1'
#
loop_
_entity.id
_entity.type
_entity.pdbx_description
1 polymer ?
#
loop_
_entity_poly.entity_id
_entity_poly.type
_entity_poly.pdbx_seq_one_letter_code
_entity_poly.pdbx_strand_id
1 'polypeptide(L)'
;MTAWNDHPRIEVLGNLSAERLSIVSFVLRSPSGRYLHHNFVVSVLNDLFGIQSRGGCSCAGPYGHRLLGIDINRSHEFEREIARGCEGIKPGWVRVNFNYFISEEVFRYIVEAVALIADHGHRLLPDYTFDPATGLWHHRRGPIDPPLRLSMVNYGADGRLEYPHTVRSAPESVLAVHLRQAHDLLHSAAEPDLAATDREASVTDDFRALQWFDLPAGCLANS
;
A
#
# COMPACT_ATOMS: atom_id res chain seq x y z
N MET A 1 -17.96 4.73 -9.27
CA MET A 1 -17.19 3.50 -8.94
C MET A 1 -17.03 2.55 -10.13
N THR A 2 -17.66 2.84 -11.28
CA THR A 2 -17.51 2.08 -12.54
C THR A 2 -16.06 1.88 -12.95
N ALA A 3 -15.23 2.95 -12.84
CA ALA A 3 -13.82 2.92 -13.24
C ALA A 3 -13.00 1.78 -12.62
N TRP A 4 -13.26 1.40 -11.37
CA TRP A 4 -12.53 0.31 -10.71
C TRP A 4 -13.24 -1.04 -10.79
N ASN A 5 -14.58 -1.06 -10.86
CA ASN A 5 -15.32 -2.31 -11.00
C ASN A 5 -15.03 -3.03 -12.32
N ASP A 6 -14.76 -2.27 -13.39
CA ASP A 6 -14.49 -2.83 -14.71
C ASP A 6 -13.00 -3.17 -14.91
N HIS A 7 -12.16 -2.86 -13.91
CA HIS A 7 -10.73 -3.03 -14.01
C HIS A 7 -10.29 -4.45 -13.59
N PRO A 8 -9.63 -5.23 -14.45
CA PRO A 8 -9.39 -6.67 -14.21
C PRO A 8 -8.45 -6.96 -13.02
N ARG A 9 -7.67 -5.96 -12.58
CA ARG A 9 -6.72 -6.07 -11.48
C ARG A 9 -7.12 -5.34 -10.20
N ILE A 10 -8.28 -4.67 -10.17
CA ILE A 10 -8.76 -3.98 -8.98
C ILE A 10 -9.99 -4.71 -8.48
N GLU A 11 -9.97 -5.09 -7.21
CA GLU A 11 -11.14 -5.69 -6.56
C GLU A 11 -11.60 -4.77 -5.44
N VAL A 12 -12.75 -4.13 -5.63
CA VAL A 12 -13.38 -3.27 -4.63
C VAL A 12 -14.11 -4.14 -3.61
N LEU A 13 -13.74 -3.99 -2.35
CA LEU A 13 -14.28 -4.79 -1.25
C LEU A 13 -15.54 -4.19 -0.64
N GLY A 14 -16.35 -5.05 -0.04
CA GLY A 14 -17.57 -4.69 0.68
C GLY A 14 -18.83 -4.74 -0.19
N ASN A 15 -19.96 -4.33 0.39
CA ASN A 15 -21.23 -4.32 -0.33
C ASN A 15 -21.29 -3.09 -1.26
N LEU A 16 -21.31 -3.32 -2.57
CA LEU A 16 -21.32 -2.25 -3.57
C LEU A 16 -22.71 -1.60 -3.76
N SER A 17 -23.77 -2.25 -3.29
CA SER A 17 -25.16 -1.82 -3.43
C SER A 17 -25.70 -1.10 -2.20
N ALA A 18 -24.96 -1.11 -1.09
CA ALA A 18 -25.34 -0.40 0.13
C ALA A 18 -24.92 1.07 0.08
N GLU A 19 -25.68 1.94 0.74
CA GLU A 19 -25.25 3.29 1.04
C GLU A 19 -23.98 3.23 1.92
N ARG A 20 -22.97 4.03 1.58
CA ARG A 20 -21.66 3.98 2.21
C ARG A 20 -20.99 5.34 2.22
N LEU A 21 -20.13 5.52 3.22
CA LEU A 21 -19.19 6.63 3.23
C LEU A 21 -18.30 6.58 1.99
N SER A 22 -17.71 7.72 1.65
CA SER A 22 -16.73 7.91 0.57
C SER A 22 -15.38 7.22 0.82
N ILE A 23 -15.36 6.14 1.61
CA ILE A 23 -14.18 5.35 1.93
C ILE A 23 -14.25 4.09 1.10
N VAL A 24 -13.29 3.91 0.20
CA VAL A 24 -13.24 2.76 -0.70
C VAL A 24 -12.11 1.85 -0.28
N SER A 25 -12.45 0.58 -0.05
CA SER A 25 -11.50 -0.49 0.29
C SER A 25 -11.25 -1.36 -0.94
N PHE A 26 -10.00 -1.67 -1.25
CA PHE A 26 -9.66 -2.48 -2.42
C PHE A 26 -8.37 -3.28 -2.24
N VAL A 27 -8.23 -4.32 -3.06
CA VAL A 27 -6.98 -5.09 -3.25
C VAL A 27 -6.58 -5.03 -4.71
N LEU A 28 -5.27 -5.14 -4.96
CA LEU A 28 -4.70 -5.11 -6.31
C LEU A 28 -4.06 -6.45 -6.65
N ARG A 29 -4.39 -6.99 -7.82
CA ARG A 29 -3.75 -8.20 -8.37
C ARG A 29 -2.58 -7.81 -9.25
N SER A 30 -1.50 -8.57 -9.16
CA SER A 30 -0.38 -8.45 -10.08
C SER A 30 -0.57 -9.33 -11.32
N PRO A 31 0.28 -9.18 -12.36
CA PRO A 31 0.25 -10.06 -13.53
C PRO A 31 0.52 -11.54 -13.21
N SER A 32 1.13 -11.87 -12.06
CA SER A 32 1.37 -13.26 -11.65
C SER A 32 0.09 -13.99 -11.22
N GLY A 33 -1.00 -13.25 -10.99
CA GLY A 33 -2.25 -13.74 -10.40
C GLY A 33 -2.29 -13.69 -8.87
N ARG A 34 -1.15 -13.39 -8.23
CA ARG A 34 -1.09 -13.04 -6.79
C ARG A 34 -1.50 -11.58 -6.59
N TYR A 35 -1.46 -11.12 -5.34
CA TYR A 35 -1.75 -9.73 -5.01
C TYR A 35 -0.47 -8.89 -4.86
N LEU A 36 -0.62 -7.58 -4.96
CA LEU A 36 0.32 -6.63 -4.38
C LEU A 36 0.02 -6.49 -2.89
N HIS A 37 1.06 -6.52 -2.06
CA HIS A 37 0.90 -6.36 -0.62
C HIS A 37 0.27 -4.98 -0.30
N HIS A 38 -0.71 -4.91 0.61
CA HIS A 38 -1.43 -3.66 0.86
C HIS A 38 -0.50 -2.53 1.34
N ASN A 39 0.51 -2.83 2.17
CA ASN A 39 1.47 -1.81 2.60
C ASN A 39 2.41 -1.38 1.48
N PHE A 40 2.69 -2.25 0.50
CA PHE A 40 3.45 -1.84 -0.69
C PHE A 40 2.65 -0.80 -1.49
N VAL A 41 1.38 -1.08 -1.77
CA VAL A 41 0.50 -0.15 -2.49
C VAL A 41 0.38 1.18 -1.75
N VAL A 42 0.25 1.16 -0.42
CA VAL A 42 0.23 2.36 0.42
C VAL A 42 1.53 3.15 0.31
N SER A 43 2.69 2.47 0.37
CA SER A 43 3.98 3.13 0.21
C SER A 43 4.13 3.76 -1.18
N VAL A 44 3.74 3.07 -2.25
CA VAL A 44 3.79 3.63 -3.62
C VAL A 44 2.84 4.82 -3.78
N LEU A 45 1.61 4.75 -3.24
CA LEU A 45 0.68 5.88 -3.23
C LEU A 45 1.28 7.11 -2.55
N ASN A 46 1.97 6.91 -1.43
CA ASN A 46 2.63 8.00 -0.71
C ASN A 46 3.86 8.53 -1.47
N ASP A 47 4.78 7.65 -1.85
CA ASP A 47 6.10 8.02 -2.33
C ASP A 47 6.07 8.59 -3.75
N LEU A 48 5.25 8.00 -4.64
CA LEU A 48 5.18 8.40 -6.04
C LEU A 48 4.11 9.46 -6.29
N PHE A 49 2.96 9.35 -5.61
CA PHE A 49 1.80 10.21 -5.87
C PHE A 49 1.51 11.23 -4.78
N GLY A 50 2.15 11.15 -3.61
CA GLY A 50 1.85 12.02 -2.47
C GLY A 50 0.47 11.77 -1.86
N ILE A 51 -0.14 10.60 -2.13
CA ILE A 51 -1.47 10.23 -1.65
C ILE A 51 -1.33 9.44 -0.35
N GLN A 52 -1.72 10.06 0.77
CA GLN A 52 -1.74 9.38 2.06
C GLN A 52 -2.96 8.45 2.16
N SER A 53 -2.70 7.16 2.26
CA SER A 53 -3.72 6.11 2.36
C SER A 53 -3.47 5.22 3.57
N ARG A 54 -4.39 4.28 3.85
CA ARG A 54 -4.24 3.34 4.97
C ARG A 54 -4.35 1.89 4.51
N GLY A 55 -3.36 1.09 4.87
CA GLY A 55 -3.35 -0.36 4.67
C GLY A 55 -3.87 -1.12 5.90
N GLY A 56 -3.88 -2.45 5.78
CA GLY A 56 -4.13 -3.38 6.88
C GLY A 56 -5.54 -3.98 6.90
N CYS A 57 -5.78 -4.89 7.84
CA CYS A 57 -7.11 -5.43 8.11
C CYS A 57 -7.84 -4.55 9.14
N SER A 58 -9.15 -4.37 9.02
CA SER A 58 -9.94 -3.83 10.13
C SER A 58 -9.88 -4.79 11.34
N CYS A 59 -9.98 -4.25 12.57
CA CYS A 59 -10.01 -5.00 13.84
C CYS A 59 -11.21 -5.97 14.00
N ALA A 60 -11.87 -6.32 12.90
CA ALA A 60 -12.99 -7.26 12.79
C ALA A 60 -12.52 -8.48 11.99
N GLY A 61 -11.70 -9.33 12.61
CA GLY A 61 -11.10 -10.52 12.00
C GLY A 61 -12.08 -11.37 11.17
N PRO A 62 -13.26 -11.75 11.70
CA PRO A 62 -14.23 -12.55 10.95
C PRO A 62 -14.75 -11.88 9.67
N TYR A 63 -14.85 -10.55 9.65
CA TYR A 63 -15.26 -9.81 8.46
C TYR A 63 -14.13 -9.76 7.42
N GLY A 64 -12.89 -9.55 7.87
CA GLY A 64 -11.72 -9.64 7.01
C GLY A 64 -11.57 -11.02 6.37
N HIS A 65 -11.81 -12.10 7.13
CA HIS A 65 -11.76 -13.47 6.60
C HIS A 65 -12.80 -13.69 5.51
N ARG A 66 -14.03 -13.22 5.70
CA ARG A 66 -15.08 -13.33 4.69
C ARG A 66 -14.75 -12.54 3.43
N LEU A 67 -14.23 -11.32 3.57
CA LEU A 67 -13.88 -10.47 2.43
C LEU A 67 -12.71 -11.03 1.61
N LEU A 68 -11.77 -11.72 2.26
CA LEU A 68 -10.55 -12.22 1.62
C LEU A 68 -10.62 -13.72 1.32
N GLY A 69 -11.77 -14.37 1.56
CA GLY A 69 -11.96 -15.80 1.31
C GLY A 69 -11.08 -16.71 2.18
N ILE A 70 -10.75 -16.27 3.40
CA ILE A 70 -9.89 -17.02 4.34
C ILE A 70 -10.77 -17.95 5.18
N ASP A 71 -10.51 -19.26 5.10
CA ASP A 71 -11.18 -20.23 5.96
C ASP A 71 -10.57 -20.28 7.38
N ILE A 72 -11.22 -21.00 8.28
CA ILE A 72 -10.81 -21.07 9.69
C ILE A 72 -9.45 -21.74 9.90
N ASN A 73 -9.08 -22.71 9.07
CA ASN A 73 -7.80 -23.41 9.20
C ASN A 73 -6.67 -22.47 8.79
N ARG A 74 -6.85 -21.77 7.67
CA ARG A 74 -5.90 -20.78 7.16
C ARG A 74 -5.81 -19.56 8.08
N SER A 75 -6.91 -19.16 8.71
CA SER A 75 -6.91 -18.16 9.78
C SER A 75 -5.97 -18.56 10.92
N HIS A 76 -6.07 -19.80 11.41
CA HIS A 76 -5.21 -20.27 12.49
C HIS A 76 -3.73 -20.39 12.07
N GLU A 77 -3.45 -20.70 10.80
CA GLU A 77 -2.09 -20.66 10.27
C GLU A 77 -1.51 -19.24 10.29
N PHE A 78 -2.28 -18.24 9.82
CA PHE A 78 -1.87 -16.84 9.92
C PHE A 78 -1.66 -16.39 11.37
N GLU A 79 -2.58 -16.74 12.28
CA GLU A 79 -2.44 -16.41 13.71
C GLU A 79 -1.15 -16.97 14.32
N ARG A 80 -0.77 -18.21 13.97
CA ARG A 80 0.48 -18.83 14.44
C ARG A 80 1.71 -18.09 13.94
N GLU A 81 1.76 -17.73 12.66
CA GLU A 81 2.91 -16.99 12.12
C GLU A 81 2.99 -15.56 12.65
N ILE A 82 1.85 -14.89 12.82
CA ILE A 82 1.80 -13.56 13.43
C ILE A 82 2.29 -13.63 14.90
N ALA A 83 1.88 -14.65 15.66
CA ALA A 83 2.34 -14.84 17.04
C ALA A 83 3.86 -15.12 17.14
N ARG A 84 4.48 -15.58 16.05
CA ARG A 84 5.95 -15.75 15.93
C ARG A 84 6.67 -14.46 15.53
N GLY A 85 5.94 -13.33 15.44
CA GLY A 85 6.50 -12.01 15.13
C GLY A 85 6.57 -11.69 13.64
N CYS A 86 5.93 -12.47 12.76
CA CYS A 86 5.86 -12.20 11.33
C CYS A 86 4.54 -11.50 10.97
N GLU A 87 4.36 -10.24 11.35
CA GLU A 87 3.10 -9.52 11.08
C GLU A 87 2.89 -9.26 9.57
N GLY A 88 3.96 -9.24 8.78
CA GLY A 88 3.89 -8.95 7.35
C GLY A 88 3.16 -9.98 6.50
N ILE A 89 2.89 -11.17 7.03
CA ILE A 89 2.07 -12.17 6.34
C ILE A 89 0.57 -11.86 6.43
N LYS A 90 0.19 -10.96 7.36
CA LYS A 90 -1.20 -10.68 7.67
C LYS A 90 -1.92 -10.10 6.45
N PRO A 91 -3.01 -10.73 5.99
CA PRO A 91 -3.74 -10.25 4.83
C PRO A 91 -4.52 -8.98 5.18
N GLY A 92 -4.73 -8.12 4.18
CA GLY A 92 -5.36 -6.82 4.37
C GLY A 92 -5.65 -6.12 3.04
N TRP A 93 -6.11 -4.88 3.11
CA TRP A 93 -6.51 -4.10 1.94
C TRP A 93 -6.10 -2.64 2.08
N VAL A 94 -6.17 -1.93 0.96
CA VAL A 94 -5.90 -0.49 0.90
C VAL A 94 -7.21 0.27 1.05
N ARG A 95 -7.17 1.41 1.74
CA ARG A 95 -8.30 2.33 1.89
C ARG A 95 -7.92 3.73 1.45
N VAL A 96 -8.75 4.31 0.58
CA VAL A 96 -8.71 5.74 0.24
C VAL A 96 -10.04 6.39 0.59
N ASN A 97 -10.00 7.69 0.88
CA ASN A 97 -11.19 8.48 1.19
C ASN A 97 -11.36 9.60 0.16
N PHE A 98 -12.58 9.77 -0.34
CA PHE A 98 -12.98 10.85 -1.23
C PHE A 98 -13.83 11.87 -0.46
N ASN A 99 -13.17 12.68 0.33
CA ASN A 99 -13.77 13.69 1.19
C ASN A 99 -14.49 14.78 0.36
N TYR A 100 -15.60 15.32 0.89
CA TYR A 100 -16.50 16.24 0.18
C TYR A 100 -15.88 17.57 -0.30
N PHE A 101 -14.67 17.89 0.15
CA PHE A 101 -13.96 19.13 -0.18
C PHE A 101 -12.82 18.95 -1.19
N ILE A 102 -12.63 17.74 -1.74
CA ILE A 102 -11.70 17.55 -2.85
C ILE A 102 -12.35 18.03 -4.15
N SER A 103 -11.56 18.63 -5.03
CA SER A 103 -11.99 18.96 -6.38
C SER A 103 -12.17 17.69 -7.21
N GLU A 104 -12.87 17.84 -8.34
CA GLU A 104 -12.97 16.77 -9.33
C GLU A 104 -11.59 16.41 -9.90
N GLU A 105 -10.68 17.37 -10.03
CA GLU A 105 -9.29 17.17 -10.43
C GLU A 105 -8.54 16.25 -9.47
N VAL A 106 -8.66 16.47 -8.16
CA VAL A 106 -8.05 15.62 -7.13
C VAL A 106 -8.72 14.24 -7.10
N PHE A 107 -10.05 14.18 -7.25
CA PHE A 107 -10.77 12.92 -7.35
C PHE A 107 -10.22 12.05 -8.50
N ARG A 108 -10.13 12.62 -9.71
CA ARG A 108 -9.57 11.92 -10.88
C ARG A 108 -8.12 11.53 -10.66
N TYR A 109 -7.31 12.41 -10.07
CA TYR A 109 -5.91 12.11 -9.76
C TYR A 109 -5.76 10.84 -8.91
N ILE A 110 -6.56 10.70 -7.85
CA ILE A 110 -6.55 9.52 -6.99
C ILE A 110 -7.02 8.26 -7.75
N VAL A 111 -8.08 8.39 -8.55
CA VAL A 111 -8.62 7.26 -9.34
C VAL A 111 -7.59 6.73 -10.33
N GLU A 112 -6.92 7.63 -11.06
CA GLU A 112 -5.89 7.31 -12.05
C GLU A 112 -4.61 6.77 -11.39
N ALA A 113 -4.19 7.34 -10.25
CA ALA A 113 -3.02 6.83 -9.51
C ALA A 113 -3.22 5.36 -9.09
N VAL A 114 -4.40 4.99 -8.60
CA VAL A 114 -4.72 3.60 -8.23
C VAL A 114 -4.73 2.69 -9.46
N ALA A 115 -5.27 3.15 -10.60
CA ALA A 115 -5.26 2.39 -11.84
C ALA A 115 -3.82 2.15 -12.34
N LEU A 116 -2.96 3.17 -12.34
CA LEU A 116 -1.55 3.05 -12.72
C LEU A 116 -0.80 2.04 -11.84
N ILE A 117 -1.05 2.02 -10.54
CA ILE A 117 -0.46 1.03 -9.63
C ILE A 117 -1.00 -0.37 -9.93
N ALA A 118 -2.31 -0.49 -10.20
CA ALA A 118 -2.91 -1.78 -10.57
C ALA A 118 -2.31 -2.34 -11.86
N ASP A 119 -1.89 -1.48 -12.79
CA ASP A 119 -1.37 -1.88 -14.09
C ASP A 119 0.13 -2.15 -14.10
N HIS A 120 0.89 -1.31 -13.42
CA HIS A 120 2.34 -1.27 -13.55
C HIS A 120 3.07 -1.22 -12.20
N GLY A 121 2.35 -1.13 -11.08
CA GLY A 121 2.95 -0.97 -9.76
C GLY A 121 3.87 -2.12 -9.35
N HIS A 122 3.64 -3.34 -9.84
CA HIS A 122 4.51 -4.50 -9.59
C HIS A 122 5.94 -4.26 -10.06
N ARG A 123 6.15 -3.41 -11.08
CA ARG A 123 7.48 -3.08 -11.60
C ARG A 123 8.36 -2.33 -10.60
N LEU A 124 7.75 -1.70 -9.60
CA LEU A 124 8.48 -1.01 -8.54
C LEU A 124 8.86 -1.94 -7.39
N LEU A 125 8.40 -3.20 -7.33
CA LEU A 125 8.75 -4.12 -6.24
C LEU A 125 10.27 -4.16 -5.97
N PRO A 126 11.16 -4.26 -7.00
CA PRO A 126 12.60 -4.26 -6.77
C PRO A 126 13.16 -2.97 -6.16
N ASP A 127 12.47 -1.83 -6.26
CA ASP A 127 12.91 -0.56 -5.66
C ASP A 127 12.59 -0.47 -4.16
N TYR A 128 11.86 -1.44 -3.62
CA TYR A 128 11.46 -1.50 -2.22
C TYR A 128 12.06 -2.69 -1.49
N THR A 129 12.18 -2.54 -0.17
CA THR A 129 12.52 -3.58 0.78
C THR A 129 11.31 -3.84 1.68
N PHE A 130 10.95 -5.11 1.80
CA PHE A 130 9.92 -5.63 2.68
C PHE A 130 10.52 -6.14 3.98
N ASP A 131 9.92 -5.74 5.10
CA ASP A 131 10.21 -6.29 6.42
C ASP A 131 9.11 -7.29 6.81
N PRO A 132 9.42 -8.61 6.88
CA PRO A 132 8.46 -9.64 7.28
C PRO A 132 7.93 -9.48 8.70
N ALA A 133 8.72 -8.88 9.60
CA ALA A 133 8.34 -8.74 10.99
C ALA A 133 7.21 -7.72 11.16
N THR A 134 7.32 -6.57 10.48
CA THR A 134 6.36 -5.46 10.59
C THR A 134 5.35 -5.39 9.44
N GLY A 135 5.65 -6.04 8.32
CA GLY A 135 4.89 -5.92 7.07
C GLY A 135 5.09 -4.61 6.31
N LEU A 136 6.04 -3.78 6.73
CA LEU A 136 6.31 -2.48 6.11
C LEU A 136 7.13 -2.64 4.84
N TRP A 137 6.88 -1.72 3.90
CA TRP A 137 7.62 -1.61 2.65
C TRP A 137 8.30 -0.25 2.60
N HIS A 138 9.63 -0.26 2.46
CA HIS A 138 10.46 0.94 2.42
C HIS A 138 11.14 1.05 1.08
N HIS A 139 11.02 2.20 0.41
CA HIS A 139 11.80 2.45 -0.79
C HIS A 139 13.29 2.45 -0.43
N ARG A 140 14.14 1.75 -1.21
CA ARG A 140 15.57 1.58 -0.91
C ARG A 140 16.36 2.88 -0.84
N ARG A 141 15.87 3.91 -1.56
CA ARG A 141 16.43 5.27 -1.56
C ARG A 141 15.54 6.26 -0.83
N GLY A 142 14.58 5.77 -0.03
CA GLY A 142 13.71 6.60 0.77
C GLY A 142 14.48 7.34 1.87
N PRO A 143 13.95 8.46 2.38
CA PRO A 143 14.56 9.15 3.50
C PRO A 143 14.60 8.24 4.73
N ILE A 144 15.77 8.14 5.35
CA ILE A 144 15.99 7.32 6.55
C ILE A 144 15.23 7.88 7.76
N ASP A 145 15.02 9.21 7.78
CA ASP A 145 14.36 9.91 8.88
C ASP A 145 13.04 10.55 8.46
N PRO A 146 11.99 10.49 9.32
CA PRO A 146 10.76 11.21 9.07
C PRO A 146 11.03 12.72 9.12
N PRO A 147 10.36 13.51 8.25
CA PRO A 147 10.55 14.96 8.17
C PRO A 147 10.12 15.70 9.45
N LEU A 148 9.31 15.06 10.30
CA LEU A 148 8.87 15.59 11.60
C LEU A 148 8.92 14.49 12.66
N ARG A 149 9.44 14.81 13.84
CA ARG A 149 9.41 13.95 15.02
C ARG A 149 8.62 14.63 16.14
N LEU A 150 7.98 13.85 17.01
CA LEU A 150 7.24 14.42 18.15
C LEU A 150 8.16 15.25 19.07
N SER A 151 9.44 14.89 19.17
CA SER A 151 10.46 15.65 19.91
C SER A 151 10.75 17.05 19.33
N MET A 152 10.27 17.36 18.13
CA MET A 152 10.40 18.67 17.51
C MET A 152 9.21 19.60 17.84
N VAL A 153 8.24 19.10 18.60
CA VAL A 153 7.03 19.82 18.99
C VAL A 153 7.20 20.34 20.41
N ASN A 154 7.14 21.66 20.58
CA ASN A 154 7.27 22.33 21.87
C ASN A 154 6.08 23.26 22.12
N TYR A 155 5.92 23.71 23.36
CA TYR A 155 4.98 24.77 23.72
C TYR A 155 5.76 25.98 24.23
N GLY A 156 5.55 27.13 23.61
CA GLY A 156 6.10 28.41 24.07
C GLY A 156 5.54 28.81 25.43
N ALA A 157 6.17 29.80 26.07
CA ALA A 157 5.75 30.31 27.38
C ALA A 157 4.32 30.91 27.37
N ASP A 158 3.80 31.25 26.19
CA ASP A 158 2.43 31.71 25.93
C ASP A 158 1.45 30.56 25.65
N GLY A 159 1.89 29.31 25.73
CA GLY A 159 1.10 28.11 25.45
C GLY A 159 0.90 27.81 23.96
N ARG A 160 1.61 28.47 23.05
CA ARG A 160 1.51 28.20 21.61
C ARG A 160 2.38 27.02 21.18
N LEU A 161 1.84 26.19 20.29
CA LEU A 161 2.56 25.07 19.69
C LEU A 161 3.64 25.57 18.72
N GLU A 162 4.89 25.20 18.98
CA GLU A 162 6.05 25.50 18.15
C GLU A 162 6.60 24.20 17.53
N TYR A 163 6.76 24.18 16.21
CA TYR A 163 7.33 23.05 15.49
C TYR A 163 7.83 23.50 14.11
N PRO A 164 8.74 22.73 13.46
CA PRO A 164 9.15 23.00 12.09
C PRO A 164 7.94 22.96 11.15
N HIS A 165 7.54 24.12 10.63
CA HIS A 165 6.39 24.25 9.73
C HIS A 165 6.86 24.74 8.37
N THR A 166 6.84 23.87 7.37
CA THR A 166 7.14 24.24 5.98
C THR A 166 5.87 24.06 5.15
N VAL A 167 5.16 25.15 4.85
CA VAL A 167 4.04 25.09 3.89
C VAL A 167 4.62 25.13 2.49
N ARG A 168 4.60 23.99 1.80
CA ARG A 168 4.79 23.94 0.34
C ARG A 168 3.47 23.56 -0.28
N SER A 169 2.91 24.44 -1.09
CA SER A 169 1.71 24.18 -1.88
C SER A 169 2.03 24.38 -3.37
N ALA A 170 1.28 23.67 -4.21
CA ALA A 170 1.32 23.80 -5.66
C ALA A 170 -0.13 23.85 -6.17
N PRO A 171 -0.39 24.51 -7.33
CA PRO A 171 -1.73 24.53 -7.93
C PRO A 171 -2.12 23.13 -8.42
N GLU A 172 -3.40 22.79 -8.41
CA GLU A 172 -3.90 21.47 -8.82
C GLU A 172 -3.53 21.10 -10.27
N SER A 173 -3.23 22.09 -11.12
CA SER A 173 -2.74 21.87 -12.48
C SER A 173 -1.47 21.02 -12.56
N VAL A 174 -0.67 20.95 -11.48
CA VAL A 174 0.53 20.09 -11.44
C VAL A 174 0.19 18.60 -11.39
N LEU A 175 -1.00 18.23 -10.92
CA LEU A 175 -1.41 16.82 -10.77
C LEU A 175 -1.40 16.08 -12.11
N ALA A 176 -1.78 16.76 -13.20
CA ALA A 176 -1.72 16.20 -14.54
C ALA A 176 -0.27 15.95 -15.01
N VAL A 177 0.67 16.79 -14.57
CA VAL A 177 2.11 16.58 -14.86
C VAL A 177 2.63 15.40 -14.05
N HIS A 178 2.29 15.32 -12.76
CA HIS A 178 2.70 14.21 -11.89
C HIS A 178 2.18 12.86 -12.40
N LEU A 179 0.92 12.77 -12.87
CA LEU A 179 0.40 11.53 -13.47
C LEU A 179 1.21 11.10 -14.70
N ARG A 180 1.57 12.03 -15.59
CA ARG A 180 2.40 11.71 -16.76
C ARG A 180 3.80 11.23 -16.35
N GLN A 181 4.43 11.92 -15.40
CA GLN A 181 5.74 11.52 -14.89
C GLN A 181 5.70 10.14 -14.22
N ALA A 182 4.68 9.85 -13.42
CA ALA A 182 4.48 8.55 -12.80
C ALA A 182 4.24 7.46 -13.85
N HIS A 183 3.40 7.73 -14.86
CA HIS A 183 3.17 6.82 -15.97
C HIS A 183 4.47 6.49 -16.72
N ASP A 184 5.26 7.50 -17.09
CA ASP A 184 6.53 7.32 -17.82
C ASP A 184 7.53 6.54 -16.98
N LEU A 185 7.64 6.85 -15.69
CA LEU A 185 8.50 6.13 -14.74
C LEU A 185 8.11 4.65 -14.68
N LEU A 186 6.83 4.35 -14.45
CA LEU A 186 6.31 2.98 -14.34
C LEU A 186 6.51 2.18 -15.65
N HIS A 187 6.33 2.83 -16.81
CA HIS A 187 6.54 2.18 -18.11
C HIS A 187 8.02 1.94 -18.42
N SER A 188 8.91 2.83 -17.97
CA SER A 188 10.35 2.71 -18.15
C SER A 188 10.99 1.69 -17.20
N ALA A 189 10.34 1.38 -16.07
CA ALA A 189 10.82 0.39 -15.12
C ALA A 189 10.84 -1.01 -15.76
N ALA A 190 11.91 -1.76 -15.46
CA ALA A 190 12.08 -3.12 -15.95
C ALA A 190 10.99 -4.04 -15.39
N GLU A 191 10.61 -5.07 -16.16
CA GLU A 191 9.75 -6.13 -15.64
C GLU A 191 10.56 -7.01 -14.67
N PRO A 192 10.16 -7.10 -13.38
CA PRO A 192 10.80 -8.00 -12.44
C PRO A 192 10.43 -9.45 -12.75
N ASP A 193 11.33 -10.38 -12.44
CA ASP A 193 10.98 -11.79 -12.38
C ASP A 193 10.15 -12.05 -11.11
N LEU A 194 8.82 -12.01 -11.25
CA LEU A 194 7.88 -12.24 -10.16
C LEU A 194 7.90 -13.70 -9.65
N ALA A 195 8.45 -14.64 -10.42
CA ALA A 195 8.57 -16.04 -10.03
C ALA A 195 9.88 -16.32 -9.26
N ALA A 196 10.92 -15.52 -9.50
CA ALA A 196 12.16 -15.58 -8.74
C ALA A 196 11.90 -15.19 -7.29
N THR A 197 12.07 -16.15 -6.38
CA THR A 197 12.02 -15.91 -4.93
C THR A 197 13.39 -16.18 -4.35
N ASP A 198 13.84 -15.33 -3.43
CA ASP A 198 15.07 -15.61 -2.68
C ASP A 198 14.81 -16.79 -1.75
N ARG A 199 15.32 -17.97 -2.12
CA ARG A 199 15.26 -19.17 -1.27
C ARG A 199 16.16 -19.06 -0.05
N GLU A 200 17.20 -18.24 -0.13
CA GLU A 200 18.17 -18.00 0.95
C GLU A 200 17.79 -16.86 1.89
N ALA A 201 16.76 -16.07 1.57
CA ALA A 201 16.30 -14.98 2.42
C ALA A 201 15.57 -15.49 3.68
N SER A 202 15.67 -14.70 4.75
CA SER A 202 15.36 -15.00 6.16
C SER A 202 13.87 -15.17 6.52
N VAL A 203 13.06 -15.74 5.62
CA VAL A 203 11.65 -16.08 5.91
C VAL A 203 11.48 -17.60 6.09
N THR A 204 10.62 -17.98 7.05
CA THR A 204 10.31 -19.37 7.37
C THR A 204 9.57 -20.08 6.22
N ASP A 205 9.62 -21.40 6.18
CA ASP A 205 8.82 -22.19 5.24
C ASP A 205 7.31 -21.96 5.44
N ASP A 206 6.89 -21.78 6.70
CA ASP A 206 5.50 -21.47 7.06
C ASP A 206 5.06 -20.11 6.47
N PHE A 207 5.91 -19.08 6.52
CA PHE A 207 5.64 -17.80 5.85
C PHE A 207 5.46 -17.99 4.34
N ARG A 208 6.34 -18.76 3.70
CA ARG A 208 6.28 -19.01 2.24
C ARG A 208 5.01 -19.76 1.84
N ALA A 209 4.57 -20.71 2.66
CA ALA A 209 3.33 -21.46 2.43
C ALA A 209 2.08 -20.54 2.50
N LEU A 210 2.13 -19.51 3.35
CA LEU A 210 1.03 -18.55 3.53
C LEU A 210 1.09 -17.33 2.61
N GLN A 211 2.19 -17.14 1.88
CA GLN A 211 2.44 -15.95 1.06
C GLN A 211 1.37 -15.79 -0.02
N TRP A 212 0.55 -14.75 0.12
CA TRP A 212 -0.55 -14.43 -0.78
C TRP A 212 -0.23 -13.31 -1.79
N PHE A 213 0.95 -12.70 -1.69
CA PHE A 213 1.39 -11.56 -2.50
C PHE A 213 2.70 -11.84 -3.24
N ASP A 214 3.04 -11.02 -4.23
CA ASP A 214 4.33 -11.09 -4.90
C ASP A 214 5.46 -10.53 -4.03
N LEU A 215 6.52 -11.31 -3.90
CA LEU A 215 7.74 -10.95 -3.18
C LEU A 215 8.96 -11.46 -3.98
N PRO A 216 9.34 -10.76 -5.06
CA PRO A 216 10.43 -11.19 -5.92
C PRO A 216 11.79 -11.09 -5.19
N ALA A 217 12.78 -11.80 -5.72
CA ALA A 217 14.15 -11.80 -5.22
C ALA A 217 14.70 -10.36 -5.06
N GLY A 218 15.48 -10.15 -4.00
CA GLY A 218 16.03 -8.87 -3.59
C GLY A 218 15.12 -8.03 -2.71
N CYS A 219 13.80 -8.30 -2.66
CA CYS A 219 12.86 -7.48 -1.87
C CYS A 219 12.97 -7.70 -0.36
N LEU A 220 13.59 -8.77 0.11
CA LEU A 220 13.77 -9.01 1.54
C LEU A 220 14.99 -8.25 2.06
N ALA A 221 14.89 -7.69 3.26
CA ALA A 221 16.04 -7.09 3.92
C ALA A 221 17.08 -8.19 4.22
N ASN A 222 18.33 -8.01 3.77
CA ASN A 222 19.43 -8.85 4.22
C ASN A 222 19.64 -8.59 5.71
N SER A 223 19.56 -9.65 6.51
CA SER A 223 19.81 -9.63 7.95
C SER A 223 21.28 -9.40 8.26
#